data_AF-A0A7V0NZN4-F1
#
_entry.id   AF-A0A7V0NZN4-F1
#
_cell.length_a   1.000
_cell.length_b   1.000
_cell.length_c   1.000
_cell.angle_alpha   90.00
_cell.angle_beta   90.00
_cell.angle_gamma   90.00
#
_symmetry.space_group_name_H-M   'P 1'
#
loop_
_entity.id
_entity.type
_entity.pdbx_description
1 polymer ?
#
loop_
_entity_poly.entity_id
_entity_poly.type
_entity_poly.pdbx_seq_one_letter_code
_entity_poly.pdbx_strand_id
1 'polypeptide(L)' 'LTLSAGISKAFGTRHRAGIGLTEETDAVVIIISEETGSITIATGNKIEKNVDIGSLRDFLTENFITSKEKKK' A
#
# COMPACT_ATOMS: atom_id res chain seq x y z
N LEU A 1 -2.06 19.56 -1.50
CA LEU A 1 -2.15 18.97 -0.13
C LEU A 1 -3.43 18.17 -0.12
N THR A 2 -3.35 16.84 -0.04
CA THR A 2 -4.53 15.97 -0.13
C THR A 2 -5.54 16.28 0.98
N LEU A 3 -6.82 16.37 0.57
CA LEU A 3 -7.94 16.98 1.30
C LEU A 3 -8.81 15.93 2.03
N SER A 4 -8.24 14.80 2.43
CA SER A 4 -8.97 13.77 3.16
C SER A 4 -8.78 13.94 4.67
N ALA A 5 -9.79 14.52 5.32
CA ALA A 5 -9.87 14.72 6.78
C ALA A 5 -10.00 13.40 7.59
N GLY A 6 -9.91 12.23 6.93
CA GLY A 6 -10.05 10.90 7.55
C GLY A 6 -8.72 10.18 7.83
N ILE A 7 -7.59 10.76 7.46
CA ILE A 7 -6.27 10.16 7.67
C ILE A 7 -5.92 10.33 9.16
N SER A 8 -5.92 9.21 9.91
CA SER A 8 -5.52 9.17 11.33
C SER A 8 -4.24 9.95 11.57
N LYS A 9 -4.16 10.73 12.66
CA LYS A 9 -2.96 11.52 13.04
C LYS A 9 -1.68 10.69 13.15
N ALA A 10 -1.79 9.36 13.23
CA ALA A 10 -0.68 8.42 13.21
C ALA A 10 0.07 8.35 11.86
N PHE A 11 -0.49 8.90 10.78
CA PHE A 11 0.13 8.85 9.46
C PHE A 11 1.09 10.03 9.24
N GLY A 12 2.39 9.73 9.26
CA GLY A 12 3.45 10.68 8.90
C GLY A 12 3.46 11.08 7.41
N THR A 13 4.43 11.90 7.03
CA THR A 13 4.56 12.47 5.67
C THR A 13 4.64 11.41 4.57
N ARG A 14 5.39 10.32 4.77
CA ARG A 14 5.48 9.19 3.82
C ARG A 14 4.13 8.55 3.53
N HIS A 15 3.33 8.34 4.57
CA HIS A 15 2.00 7.78 4.41
C HIS A 15 1.10 8.71 3.61
N ARG A 16 1.08 9.99 3.99
CA ARG A 16 0.27 11.00 3.27
C ARG A 16 0.66 11.14 1.80
N ALA A 17 1.96 11.06 1.48
CA ALA A 17 2.45 11.11 0.11
C ALA A 17 2.00 9.86 -0.68
N GLY A 18 2.16 8.67 -0.12
CA GLY A 18 1.74 7.42 -0.76
C GLY A 18 0.24 7.37 -1.00
N ILE A 19 -0.56 7.74 0.00
CA ILE A 19 -2.02 7.82 -0.12
C ILE A 19 -2.40 8.77 -1.25
N GLY A 20 -1.86 9.99 -1.25
CA GLY A 20 -2.19 10.98 -2.27
C GLY A 20 -1.77 10.57 -3.68
N LEU A 21 -0.66 9.84 -3.82
CA LEU A 21 -0.26 9.29 -5.11
C LEU A 21 -1.28 8.26 -5.61
N THR A 22 -1.76 7.39 -4.71
CA THR A 22 -2.70 6.30 -5.03
C THR A 22 -4.15 6.78 -5.17
N GLU A 23 -4.45 8.03 -4.80
CA GLU A 23 -5.74 8.67 -5.04
C GLU A 23 -5.87 9.15 -6.50
N GLU A 24 -4.76 9.60 -7.10
CA GLU A 24 -4.72 10.16 -8.45
C GLU A 24 -4.22 9.16 -9.52
N THR A 25 -3.74 7.99 -9.09
CA THR A 25 -3.14 6.98 -9.98
C THR A 25 -3.54 5.55 -9.57
N ASP A 26 -3.35 4.61 -10.47
CA ASP A 26 -3.45 3.17 -10.22
C ASP A 26 -2.18 2.57 -9.57
N ALA A 27 -1.27 3.43 -9.09
CA ALA A 27 -0.03 2.99 -8.46
C ALA A 27 -0.31 2.18 -7.19
N VAL A 28 0.56 1.21 -6.95
CA VAL A 28 0.68 0.54 -5.66
C VAL A 28 1.85 1.16 -4.91
N VAL A 29 1.61 1.63 -3.69
CA VAL A 29 2.65 2.24 -2.85
C VAL A 29 2.84 1.42 -1.58
N ILE A 30 4.08 0.96 -1.36
CA ILE A 30 4.49 0.30 -0.12
C ILE A 30 5.18 1.33 0.76
N ILE A 31 4.74 1.42 2.01
CA ILE A 31 5.25 2.38 3.00
C ILE A 31 5.77 1.59 4.19
N ILE A 32 7.04 1.84 4.56
CA ILE A 32 7.65 1.27 5.76
C ILE A 32 7.71 2.36 6.83
N SER A 33 7.19 2.05 8.01
CA SER A 33 7.34 2.92 9.18
C SER A 33 8.79 2.91 9.67
N GLU A 34 9.39 4.07 9.83
CA GLU A 34 10.75 4.21 10.38
C GLU A 34 10.79 3.98 11.90
N GLU A 35 9.67 4.19 12.58
CA GLU A 35 9.57 4.03 14.04
C GLU A 35 9.31 2.57 14.43
N THR A 36 8.47 1.88 13.68
CA THR A 36 7.95 0.55 14.05
C THR A 36 8.35 -0.55 13.08
N GLY A 37 8.89 -0.22 11.91
CA GLY A 37 9.14 -1.18 10.83
C GLY A 37 7.85 -1.76 10.20
N SER A 38 6.67 -1.31 10.63
CA SER A 38 5.40 -1.83 10.11
C SER A 38 5.24 -1.50 8.63
N ILE A 39 4.75 -2.48 7.87
CA ILE A 39 4.46 -2.34 6.45
C ILE A 39 3.02 -1.86 6.27
N THR A 40 2.85 -0.87 5.40
CA THR A 40 1.54 -0.39 4.94
C THR A 40 1.50 -0.43 3.43
N ILE A 41 0.41 -0.90 2.84
CA ILE A 41 0.16 -0.87 1.40
C ILE A 41 -0.97 0.14 1.14
N ALA A 42 -0.76 1.04 0.17
CA ALA A 42 -1.77 1.99 -0.30
C ALA A 42 -2.03 1.78 -1.80
N THR A 43 -3.31 1.65 -2.19
CA THR A 43 -3.74 1.39 -3.58
C THR A 43 -5.16 1.92 -3.78
N GLY A 44 -5.41 2.71 -4.83
CA GLY A 44 -6.78 3.07 -5.24
C GLY A 44 -7.67 3.55 -4.09
N ASN A 45 -7.18 4.49 -3.28
CA ASN A 45 -7.85 5.03 -2.09
C ASN A 45 -8.10 4.03 -0.92
N LYS A 46 -7.49 2.85 -0.96
CA LYS A 46 -7.50 1.86 0.12
C LYS A 46 -6.12 1.81 0.79
N ILE A 47 -6.13 1.65 2.11
CA ILE A 47 -4.92 1.55 2.93
C ILE A 47 -5.01 0.30 3.80
N GLU A 48 -4.00 -0.55 3.71
CA GLU A 48 -3.85 -1.75 4.52
C GLU A 48 -2.61 -1.60 5.41
N LYS A 49 -2.80 -1.62 6.73
CA LYS A 49 -1.77 -1.34 7.74
C LYS A 49 -1.31 -2.63 8.41
N ASN A 50 -0.07 -2.62 8.91
CA ASN A 50 0.52 -3.75 9.62
C ASN A 50 0.49 -5.05 8.80
N VAL A 51 0.77 -4.92 7.51
CA VAL A 51 0.83 -6.06 6.60
C VAL A 51 2.05 -6.89 6.96
N ASP A 52 1.87 -8.20 7.10
CA ASP A 52 2.99 -9.12 7.28
C ASP A 52 3.67 -9.43 5.94
N ILE A 53 4.87 -10.00 5.99
CA ILE A 53 5.65 -10.26 4.80
C ILE A 53 5.01 -11.28 3.84
N GLY A 54 4.25 -12.24 4.37
CA GLY A 54 3.53 -13.23 3.57
C GLY A 54 2.40 -12.57 2.79
N SER A 55 1.55 -11.82 3.48
CA SER A 55 0.46 -11.05 2.85
C SER A 55 0.98 -10.05 1.81
N LEU A 56 2.09 -9.36 2.08
CA LEU A 56 2.71 -8.47 1.09
C LEU A 56 3.17 -9.24 -0.15
N ARG A 57 3.79 -10.41 0.04
CA ARG A 57 4.27 -11.25 -1.06
C ARG A 57 3.10 -11.75 -1.92
N ASP A 58 2.04 -12.22 -1.29
CA ASP A 58 0.85 -12.72 -1.97
C ASP A 58 0.21 -11.59 -2.77
N PHE A 59 0.02 -10.43 -2.13
CA PHE A 59 -0.48 -9.22 -2.78
C PHE A 59 0.34 -8.84 -4.03
N LEU A 60 1.68 -8.79 -3.92
CA LEU A 60 2.54 -8.44 -5.05
C LEU A 60 2.53 -9.50 -6.16
N THR A 61 2.44 -10.78 -5.78
CA THR A 61 2.39 -11.89 -6.73
C THR A 61 1.10 -11.84 -7.53
N GLU A 62 -0.05 -11.67 -6.86
CA GLU A 62 -1.35 -11.59 -7.51
C GLU A 62 -1.48 -10.37 -8.44
N ASN A 63 -0.94 -9.21 -8.04
CA ASN A 63 -1.11 -7.96 -8.77
C ASN A 63 -0.06 -7.73 -9.88
N PHE A 64 1.17 -8.22 -9.72
CA PHE A 64 2.28 -7.89 -10.64
C PHE A 64 2.93 -9.10 -11.30
N ILE A 65 2.72 -10.33 -10.81
CA ILE A 65 3.30 -11.52 -11.41
C ILE A 65 2.23 -12.24 -12.25
N THR A 66 2.22 -11.96 -13.55
CA THR A 66 1.57 -12.83 -14.54
C THR A 66 2.45 -14.05 -14.78
N SER A 67 2.36 -15.05 -13.89
CA SER A 67 2.74 -16.40 -14.29
C SER A 67 1.53 -17.02 -14.96
N LYS A 68 1.48 -16.91 -16.29
CA LYS A 68 0.77 -17.89 -17.11
C LYS A 68 1.35 -19.27 -16.79
N GLU A 69 0.71 -20.01 -15.91
CA GLU A 69 0.44 -21.45 -16.08
C GLU A 69 -0.83 -21.77 -15.29
N LYS A 70 -1.99 -21.56 -15.92
CA LYS A 70 -3.16 -22.38 -15.59
C LYS A 70 -2.75 -23.82 -15.90
N LYS A 71 -2.32 -24.58 -14.88
CA LYS A 71 -2.30 -26.04 -14.98
C LYS A 71 -3.74 -26.49 -15.19
N LYS A 72 -3.99 -26.95 -16.42
CA LYS A 72 -5.19 -27.65 -16.84
C LYS A 72 -5.32 -28.96 -16.08
#